data_AF-A0A2M8S808-F1
#
_entry.id   AF-A0A2M8S808-F1
#
_cell.length_a   1.000
_cell.length_b   1.000
_cell.length_c   1.000
_cell.angle_alpha   90.00
_cell.angle_beta   90.00
_cell.angle_gamma   90.00
#
_symmetry.space_group_name_H-M   'P 1'
#
loop_
_entity.id
_entity.type
_entity.pdbx_description
1 polymer ?
#
loop_
_entity_poly.entity_id
_entity_poly.type
_entity_poly.pdbx_seq_one_letter_code
_entity_poly.pdbx_strand_id
1 'polypeptide(L)'
;VLQNREIGRERMRGFFEEIGLAYHVESANDPFFIGEFKKQAAFQSAFQLKFEIRARLPFKDGTLAVGSYNYHQDFFGRSLNITLPDGSPAHTGCIAFGLERMAFAFLAQFGLDAERWPEVVRKSVMRGA
;
A
#
# COMPACT_ATOMS: atom_id res chain seq x y z
N VAL A 1 8.45 9.72 10.80
CA VAL A 1 7.93 8.57 10.02
C VAL A 1 6.43 8.63 9.82
N LEU A 2 5.62 8.66 10.88
CA LEU A 2 4.15 8.63 10.75
C LEU A 2 3.60 9.78 9.89
N GLN A 3 4.12 11.00 10.06
CA GLN A 3 3.77 12.14 9.21
C GLN A 3 4.04 11.85 7.71
N ASN A 4 5.22 11.30 7.37
CA ASN A 4 5.54 10.95 5.99
C ASN A 4 4.63 9.83 5.45
N ARG A 5 4.19 8.90 6.31
CA ARG A 5 3.20 7.88 5.94
C ARG A 5 1.87 8.52 5.57
N GLU A 6 1.40 9.50 6.34
CA GLU A 6 0.15 10.19 6.03
C GLU A 6 0.25 11.07 4.78
N ILE A 7 1.36 11.80 4.60
CA ILE A 7 1.63 12.53 3.34
C ILE A 7 1.57 11.57 2.15
N GLY A 8 2.18 10.39 2.28
CA GLY A 8 2.14 9.37 1.24
C GLY A 8 0.73 8.84 0.98
N ARG A 9 -0.08 8.62 2.02
CA ARG A 9 -1.48 8.21 1.89
C ARG A 9 -2.33 9.24 1.16
N GLU A 10 -2.15 10.52 1.47
CA GLU A 10 -2.88 11.60 0.80
C GLU A 10 -2.50 11.73 -0.67
N ARG A 11 -1.20 11.66 -0.98
CA ARG A 11 -0.73 11.67 -2.38
C ARG A 11 -1.30 10.51 -3.17
N MET A 12 -1.28 9.31 -2.61
CA MET A 12 -1.80 8.14 -3.30
C MET A 12 -3.33 8.14 -3.40
N ARG A 13 -4.04 8.72 -2.44
CA ARG A 13 -5.49 8.96 -2.57
C ARG A 13 -5.79 9.79 -3.82
N GLY A 14 -5.11 10.92 -3.98
CA GLY A 14 -5.27 11.76 -5.17
C GLY A 14 -4.95 11.01 -6.46
N PHE A 15 -3.86 10.23 -6.48
CA PHE A 15 -3.51 9.39 -7.63
C PHE A 15 -4.60 8.35 -7.97
N PHE A 16 -5.11 7.62 -6.98
CA PHE A 16 -6.13 6.59 -7.22
C PHE A 16 -7.47 7.18 -7.66
N GLU A 17 -7.85 8.34 -7.12
CA GLU A 17 -9.00 9.12 -7.57
C GLU A 17 -8.83 9.57 -9.02
N GLU A 18 -7.64 10.09 -9.38
CA GLU A 18 -7.32 10.55 -10.74
C GLU A 18 -7.43 9.42 -11.77
N ILE A 19 -6.89 8.23 -11.47
CA ILE A 19 -7.01 7.06 -12.35
C ILE A 19 -8.37 6.33 -12.24
N GLY A 20 -9.29 6.82 -11.40
CA GLY A 20 -10.63 6.26 -11.22
C GLY A 20 -10.68 4.86 -10.61
N LEU A 21 -9.62 4.41 -9.93
CA LEU A 21 -9.56 3.06 -9.38
C LEU A 21 -10.58 2.92 -8.23
N ALA A 22 -11.44 1.91 -8.27
CA ALA A 22 -12.28 1.57 -7.13
C ALA A 22 -11.44 0.81 -6.09
N TYR A 23 -11.22 1.41 -4.92
CA TYR A 23 -10.44 0.83 -3.83
C TYR A 23 -10.93 1.30 -2.46
N HIS A 24 -10.49 0.62 -1.41
CA HIS A 24 -10.56 1.11 -0.03
C HIS A 24 -9.25 0.83 0.70
N VAL A 25 -9.06 1.46 1.86
CA VAL A 25 -7.91 1.22 2.74
C VAL A 25 -8.39 0.63 4.05
N GLU A 26 -7.78 -0.47 4.48
CA GLU A 26 -8.11 -1.12 5.75
C GLU A 26 -6.85 -1.46 6.56
N SER A 27 -7.00 -1.57 7.88
CA SER A 27 -5.93 -2.05 8.76
C SER A 27 -5.69 -3.53 8.47
N ALA A 28 -4.43 -3.94 8.41
CA ALA A 28 -4.03 -5.29 8.05
C ALA A 28 -2.88 -5.78 8.93
N ASN A 29 -2.56 -7.08 8.82
CA ASN A 29 -1.45 -7.70 9.53
C ASN A 29 -0.57 -8.47 8.54
N ASP A 30 0.75 -8.46 8.73
CA ASP A 30 1.66 -9.23 7.88
C ASP A 30 1.51 -10.73 8.13
N PRO A 31 1.42 -11.55 7.07
CA PRO A 31 1.35 -13.00 7.22
C PRO A 31 2.72 -13.66 7.49
N PHE A 32 3.80 -12.88 7.57
CA PHE A 32 5.18 -13.37 7.54
C PHE A 32 5.80 -13.64 8.91
N PHE A 33 5.09 -13.38 10.01
CA PHE A 33 5.63 -13.67 11.34
C PHE A 33 5.55 -15.17 11.63
N ILE A 34 6.68 -15.86 11.61
CA ILE A 34 6.77 -17.27 11.99
C ILE A 34 6.82 -17.33 13.53
N GLY A 35 5.73 -17.76 14.20
CA GLY A 35 5.67 -17.84 15.68
C GLY A 35 4.31 -17.50 16.29
N GLU A 36 4.28 -16.70 17.37
CA GLU A 36 3.07 -16.26 18.10
C GLU A 36 2.19 -15.27 17.30
N PHE A 37 1.69 -15.74 16.15
CA PHE A 37 0.93 -14.99 15.14
C PHE A 37 -0.22 -14.16 15.71
N LYS A 38 -0.96 -14.72 16.68
CA LYS A 38 -2.13 -14.06 17.26
C LYS A 38 -1.76 -12.81 18.07
N LYS A 39 -0.68 -12.84 18.86
CA LYS A 39 -0.25 -11.67 19.65
C LYS A 39 0.35 -10.60 18.76
N GLN A 40 1.15 -10.99 17.76
CA GLN A 40 1.78 -10.05 16.82
C GLN A 40 0.75 -9.40 15.88
N ALA A 41 -0.24 -10.14 15.39
CA ALA A 41 -1.35 -9.58 14.61
C ALA A 41 -2.24 -8.67 15.47
N ALA A 42 -2.55 -9.05 16.71
CA ALA A 42 -3.29 -8.17 17.62
C ALA A 42 -2.52 -6.88 17.91
N PHE A 43 -1.19 -6.96 18.07
CA PHE A 43 -0.32 -5.80 18.26
C PHE A 43 -0.27 -4.91 17.00
N GLN A 44 -0.04 -5.49 15.82
CA GLN A 44 -0.02 -4.72 14.57
C GLN A 44 -1.33 -3.97 14.31
N SER A 45 -2.46 -4.63 14.54
CA SER A 45 -3.79 -4.02 14.43
C SER A 45 -4.01 -2.92 15.47
N ALA A 46 -3.70 -3.19 16.75
CA ALA A 46 -3.85 -2.22 17.83
C ALA A 46 -2.99 -0.96 17.65
N PHE A 47 -1.80 -1.10 17.08
CA PHE A 47 -0.88 0.00 16.82
C PHE A 47 -0.92 0.53 15.38
N GLN A 48 -1.89 0.06 14.57
CA GLN A 48 -2.06 0.47 13.17
C GLN A 48 -0.74 0.46 12.38
N LEU A 49 0.02 -0.62 12.53
CA LEU A 49 1.36 -0.74 11.96
C LEU A 49 1.32 -0.96 10.45
N LYS A 50 0.22 -1.51 9.93
CA LYS A 50 0.04 -1.78 8.51
C LYS A 50 -1.36 -1.44 8.04
N PHE A 51 -1.42 -0.78 6.90
CA PHE A 51 -2.64 -0.60 6.12
C PHE A 51 -2.46 -1.19 4.73
N GLU A 52 -3.49 -1.83 4.19
CA GLU A 52 -3.52 -2.31 2.82
C GLU A 52 -4.42 -1.43 1.95
N ILE A 53 -3.96 -1.17 0.72
CA ILE A 53 -4.77 -0.61 -0.37
C ILE A 53 -5.44 -1.79 -1.06
N ARG A 54 -6.75 -1.90 -0.91
CA ARG A 54 -7.57 -3.01 -1.39
C ARG A 54 -8.35 -2.57 -2.62
N ALA A 55 -7.92 -2.98 -3.81
CA ALA A 55 -8.63 -2.68 -5.05
C ALA A 55 -9.78 -3.66 -5.27
N ARG A 56 -10.90 -3.16 -5.78
CA ARG A 56 -12.08 -3.96 -6.12
C ARG A 56 -11.79 -4.90 -7.30
N LEU A 57 -12.27 -6.14 -7.21
CA LEU A 57 -12.30 -7.11 -8.29
C LEU A 57 -13.77 -7.43 -8.62
N PRO A 58 -14.37 -6.76 -9.64
CA PRO A 58 -15.79 -6.89 -9.93
C PRO A 58 -16.27 -8.33 -10.16
N PHE A 59 -15.46 -9.13 -10.86
CA PHE A 59 -15.81 -10.52 -11.23
C PHE A 59 -15.86 -11.50 -10.04
N LYS A 60 -15.31 -11.14 -8.88
CA LYS A 60 -15.24 -12.03 -7.69
C LYS A 60 -16.09 -11.52 -6.52
N ASP A 61 -16.75 -10.37 -6.68
CA ASP A 61 -17.35 -9.64 -5.55
C ASP A 61 -16.37 -9.51 -4.37
N GLY A 62 -15.10 -9.21 -4.66
CA GLY A 62 -14.03 -9.21 -3.67
C GLY A 62 -13.02 -8.11 -3.89
N THR A 63 -11.95 -8.13 -3.09
CA THR A 63 -10.86 -7.16 -3.19
C THR A 63 -9.50 -7.85 -3.23
N LEU A 64 -8.47 -7.12 -3.68
CA LEU A 64 -7.09 -7.55 -3.74
C LEU A 64 -6.18 -6.47 -3.15
N ALA A 65 -5.23 -6.86 -2.30
CA ALA A 65 -4.23 -5.96 -1.75
C ALA A 65 -3.22 -5.63 -2.84
N VAL A 66 -3.25 -4.39 -3.34
CA VAL A 66 -2.40 -3.89 -4.42
C VAL A 66 -1.25 -3.03 -3.90
N GLY A 67 -1.31 -2.60 -2.65
CA GLY A 67 -0.24 -1.87 -2.00
C GLY A 67 -0.42 -1.82 -0.48
N SER A 68 0.55 -1.23 0.21
CA SER A 68 0.52 -1.10 1.67
C SER A 68 1.26 0.12 2.18
N TYR A 69 0.83 0.61 3.34
CA TYR A 69 1.52 1.62 4.14
C TYR A 69 1.98 0.97 5.44
N ASN A 70 3.29 0.89 5.65
CA ASN A 70 3.88 0.14 6.74
C ASN A 70 4.66 1.07 7.67
N TYR A 71 4.50 0.86 8.97
CA TYR A 71 5.28 1.49 10.02
C TYR A 71 5.94 0.39 10.84
N HIS A 72 7.27 0.36 10.82
CA HIS A 72 8.05 -0.73 11.41
C HIS A 72 8.53 -0.43 12.84
N GLN A 73 8.10 0.70 13.40
CA GLN A 73 8.67 1.26 14.63
C GLN A 73 10.21 1.30 14.54
N ASP A 74 10.90 0.92 15.60
CA ASP A 74 12.35 0.89 15.74
C ASP A 74 12.97 -0.46 15.35
N PHE A 75 12.21 -1.40 14.79
CA PHE A 75 12.69 -2.76 14.50
C PHE A 75 13.97 -2.74 13.65
N PHE A 76 13.93 -2.02 12.52
CA PHE A 76 15.10 -1.88 11.64
C PHE A 76 16.19 -0.99 12.26
N GLY A 77 15.84 0.02 13.06
CA GLY A 77 16.81 0.84 13.80
C GLY A 77 17.66 0.01 14.74
N ARG A 78 17.04 -0.85 15.54
CA ARG A 78 17.72 -1.77 16.46
C ARG A 78 18.48 -2.86 15.73
N SER A 79 17.85 -3.48 14.73
CA SER A 79 18.42 -4.65 14.03
C SER A 79 19.63 -4.29 13.16
N LEU A 80 19.69 -3.06 12.65
CA LEU A 80 20.74 -2.60 11.73
C LEU A 80 21.65 -1.52 12.36
N ASN A 81 21.52 -1.27 13.67
CA ASN A 81 22.27 -0.27 14.42
C ASN A 81 22.20 1.14 13.78
N ILE A 82 21.00 1.57 13.40
CA ILE A 82 20.73 2.91 12.86
C ILE A 82 20.21 3.77 14.01
N THR A 83 20.99 4.80 14.37
CA THR A 83 20.69 5.68 15.51
C THR A 83 20.46 7.12 15.05
N LEU A 84 19.62 7.84 15.81
CA LEU A 84 19.43 9.28 15.69
C LEU A 84 20.50 10.03 16.50
N PRO A 85 20.67 11.36 16.30
CA PRO A 85 21.68 12.14 17.03
C PRO A 85 21.55 12.10 18.57
N ASP A 86 20.36 11.79 19.10
CA ASP A 86 20.10 11.63 20.54
C ASP A 86 20.45 10.24 21.07
N GLY A 87 20.96 9.34 20.22
CA GLY A 87 21.30 7.96 20.54
C GLY A 87 20.12 6.97 20.50
N SER A 88 18.90 7.43 20.26
CA SER A 88 17.74 6.54 20.13
C SER A 88 17.77 5.76 18.80
N PRO A 89 17.25 4.50 18.77
CA PRO A 89 17.13 3.75 17.52
C PRO A 89 16.17 4.43 16.53
N ALA A 90 16.56 4.48 15.26
CA ALA A 90 15.75 5.11 14.22
C ALA A 90 14.44 4.35 13.97
N HIS A 91 13.34 5.09 13.92
CA HIS A 91 12.07 4.55 13.45
C HIS A 91 12.02 4.54 11.92
N THR A 92 11.35 3.55 11.33
CA THR A 92 11.25 3.42 9.87
C THR A 92 9.84 3.07 9.41
N GLY A 93 9.57 3.29 8.12
CA GLY A 93 8.30 2.94 7.48
C GLY A 93 8.48 2.93 5.96
N CYS A 94 7.57 2.28 5.24
CA CYS A 94 7.60 2.22 3.79
C CYS A 94 6.19 2.30 3.19
N ILE A 95 6.14 2.62 1.90
CA ILE A 95 4.95 2.53 1.08
C ILE A 95 5.31 1.61 -0.07
N ALA A 96 4.52 0.57 -0.27
CA ALA A 96 4.80 -0.45 -1.27
C ALA A 96 3.62 -0.63 -2.22
N PHE A 97 3.93 -0.87 -3.49
CA PHE A 97 2.95 -1.11 -4.55
C PHE A 97 3.33 -2.40 -5.28
N GLY A 98 2.40 -3.34 -5.35
CA GLY A 98 2.54 -4.53 -6.19
C GLY A 98 2.08 -4.21 -7.60
N LEU A 99 3.00 -3.87 -8.49
CA LEU A 99 2.69 -3.36 -9.82
C LEU A 99 1.82 -4.33 -10.64
N GLU A 100 2.11 -5.63 -10.57
CA GLU A 100 1.34 -6.67 -11.24
C GLU A 100 -0.08 -6.75 -10.69
N ARG A 101 -0.25 -6.60 -9.38
CA ARG A 101 -1.56 -6.59 -8.73
C ARG A 101 -2.35 -5.34 -9.07
N MET A 102 -1.69 -4.19 -9.16
CA MET A 102 -2.28 -2.94 -9.62
C MET A 102 -2.76 -3.05 -11.07
N ALA A 103 -1.91 -3.53 -11.98
CA ALA A 103 -2.26 -3.75 -13.37
C ALA A 103 -3.43 -4.73 -13.50
N PHE A 104 -3.38 -5.86 -12.79
CA PHE A 104 -4.46 -6.84 -12.78
C PHE A 104 -5.79 -6.26 -12.27
N ALA A 105 -5.78 -5.54 -11.14
CA ALA A 105 -6.98 -4.94 -10.58
C ALA A 105 -7.54 -3.83 -11.50
N PHE A 106 -6.67 -3.03 -12.11
CA PHE A 106 -7.06 -2.01 -13.08
C PHE A 106 -7.75 -2.65 -14.30
N LEU A 107 -7.12 -3.65 -14.93
CA LEU A 107 -7.71 -4.35 -16.08
C LEU A 107 -8.99 -5.10 -15.71
N ALA A 108 -9.11 -5.61 -14.47
CA ALA A 108 -10.34 -6.22 -13.98
C ALA A 108 -11.50 -5.21 -13.83
N GLN A 109 -11.20 -3.92 -13.67
CA GLN A 109 -12.20 -2.85 -13.56
C GLN A 109 -12.51 -2.19 -14.92
N PHE A 110 -11.51 -1.98 -15.77
CA PHE A 110 -11.64 -1.19 -17.00
C PHE A 110 -11.59 -2.03 -18.28
N GLY A 111 -11.24 -3.31 -18.20
CA GLY A 111 -11.09 -4.20 -19.35
C GLY A 111 -9.80 -3.94 -20.14
N LEU A 112 -9.66 -4.66 -21.26
CA LEU A 112 -8.46 -4.64 -22.12
C LEU A 112 -8.54 -3.60 -23.25
N ASP A 113 -9.71 -3.03 -23.50
CA ASP A 113 -9.91 -2.00 -24.53
C ASP A 113 -9.40 -0.65 -24.03
N ALA A 114 -8.18 -0.29 -24.44
CA ALA A 114 -7.50 0.91 -23.98
C ALA A 114 -8.26 2.21 -24.32
N GLU A 115 -9.11 2.21 -25.35
CA GLU A 115 -9.93 3.39 -25.68
C GLU A 115 -10.96 3.71 -24.58
N ARG A 116 -11.33 2.73 -23.76
CA ARG A 116 -12.29 2.88 -22.65
C ARG A 116 -11.64 3.22 -21.32
N TRP A 117 -10.31 3.28 -21.25
CA TRP A 117 -9.61 3.60 -20.01
C TRP A 117 -9.77 5.08 -19.65
N PRO A 118 -9.61 5.44 -18.36
CA PRO A 118 -9.58 6.84 -17.93
C PRO A 118 -8.56 7.65 -18.74
N GLU A 119 -8.95 8.86 -19.13
CA GLU A 119 -8.18 9.70 -20.07
C GLU A 119 -6.72 9.92 -19.62
N VAL A 120 -6.51 10.15 -18.32
CA VAL A 120 -5.19 10.32 -17.72
C VAL A 120 -4.29 9.10 -17.93
N VAL A 121 -4.86 7.89 -17.83
CA VAL A 121 -4.13 6.63 -18.01
C VAL A 121 -3.79 6.45 -19.49
N ARG A 122 -4.78 6.64 -20.39
CA ARG A 122 -4.54 6.57 -21.85
C ARG A 122 -3.42 7.51 -22.28
N LYS A 123 -3.48 8.78 -21.84
CA LYS A 123 -2.46 9.79 -22.16
C LYS A 123 -1.08 9.41 -21.62
N SER A 124 -1.00 8.78 -20.45
CA SER A 124 0.29 8.42 -19.84
C SER A 124 0.94 7.21 -20.50
N VAL A 125 0.15 6.20 -20.89
CA VAL A 125 0.65 4.97 -21.52
C VAL A 125 0.96 5.18 -23.00
N MET A 126 0.12 5.93 -23.72
CA MET A 126 0.29 6.17 -25.17
C MET A 126 1.36 7.22 -25.51
N ARG A 127 1.87 7.98 -24.53
CA ARG A 127 3.00 8.91 -24.72
C ARG A 127 4.36 8.21 -24.78
N GLY A 128 4.42 6.93 -24.42
CA GLY A 128 5.64 6.12 -24.44
C GLY A 128 5.66 5.03 -25.51
N ALA A 129 4.65 4.99 -26.40
CA ALA A 129 4.52 4.04 -27.50
C ALA A 129 4.78 4.71 -28.86
#